data_AF-A0A8H7KS33-F1
#
_entry.id   AF-A0A8H7KS33-F1
#
_cell.length_a   1.000
_cell.length_b   1.000
_cell.length_c   1.000
_cell.angle_alpha   90.00
_cell.angle_beta   90.00
_cell.angle_gamma   90.00
#
_symmetry.space_group_name_H-M   'P 1'
#
loop_
_entity.id
_entity.type
_entity.pdbx_description
1 polymer ?
#
loop_
_entity_poly.entity_id
_entity_poly.type
_entity_poly.pdbx_seq_one_letter_code
_entity_poly.pdbx_strand_id
1 'polypeptide(L)'
;MAPYCPAAVEAERLAFEEFWAEKDAQAAAKGKPPPVRPTPETKLHKLATCITDIDANMAPNSNDSILKGFPIAQIKQEHETLVIGEWNPHTKKKSFPDSRTPPTPAFFSRAIDKWKALISPHTPAHGAGFNCSPSDPVAVYVQTLLRVFGLRLTGSRQQVETAASAILDIWPSIWTWLRTIHVQTQVSKWLLYNETEVENCSVAYELLVSILFVLVYSNPPTPLSILVGDMKGVKKMMANIWIEQGRDTSTLLGFKAASYTGTWANYPAPGPILPQIIDQCQGGVETVKILFCRLKNNLAQVAVEPDWPCFKMDMRLVIAQLSDKTPAAAALLRKSLISHDIPFVETMVDALILLLCDGKPQQREEVSEFLQFPLIGIARHLTMTGREYHCASQLNHGTIIALLAKGSITREPNQDEELATLSNQLLKIIGRFSIYKTFFRALQKNISPTRHMISLKPQESRDSEVFWLVDRVDQWAKIRGTERYLALDCCNTQVRGLNSAPVRGPHLCCSAPSGIMDIVFAFAPGAGWPDTAAKLARKGTGLTSTV
;
A
#
# COMPACT_ATOMS: atom_id res chain seq x y z
N MET A 1 -27.78 -12.14 -9.29
CA MET A 1 -27.21 -12.02 -10.65
C MET A 1 -27.95 -10.88 -11.36
N ALA A 2 -27.27 -9.79 -11.69
CA ALA A 2 -27.81 -8.77 -12.59
C ALA A 2 -27.41 -9.14 -14.03
N PRO A 3 -28.30 -9.00 -15.03
CA PRO A 3 -27.97 -9.34 -16.42
C PRO A 3 -26.98 -8.35 -17.03
N TYR A 4 -26.19 -8.86 -17.98
CA TYR A 4 -25.23 -8.14 -18.82
C TYR A 4 -25.83 -6.83 -19.37
N CYS A 5 -25.12 -5.71 -19.26
CA CYS A 5 -25.56 -4.41 -19.78
C CYS A 5 -25.02 -4.21 -21.22
N PRO A 6 -25.87 -4.18 -22.26
CA PRO A 6 -25.43 -4.00 -23.66
C PRO A 6 -24.67 -2.70 -23.90
N ALA A 7 -24.89 -1.67 -23.07
CA ALA A 7 -24.21 -0.39 -23.18
C ALA A 7 -22.71 -0.48 -22.83
N ALA A 8 -22.29 -1.42 -21.99
CA ALA A 8 -20.88 -1.62 -21.64
C ALA A 8 -20.09 -2.23 -22.82
N VAL A 9 -20.72 -3.15 -23.56
CA VAL A 9 -20.12 -3.80 -24.74
C VAL A 9 -19.95 -2.79 -25.88
N GLU A 10 -20.95 -1.92 -26.08
CA GLU A 10 -20.88 -0.88 -27.11
C GLU A 10 -19.83 0.20 -26.77
N ALA A 11 -19.67 0.55 -25.49
CA ALA A 11 -18.62 1.47 -25.04
C ALA A 11 -17.21 0.90 -25.29
N GLU A 12 -16.99 -0.39 -25.06
CA GLU A 12 -15.71 -1.06 -25.35
C GLU A 12 -15.44 -1.15 -26.86
N ARG A 13 -16.47 -1.38 -27.68
CA ARG A 13 -16.36 -1.37 -29.15
C ARG A 13 -15.87 -0.02 -29.66
N LEU A 14 -16.48 1.07 -29.17
CA LEU A 14 -16.12 2.44 -29.57
C LEU A 14 -14.69 2.80 -29.12
N ALA A 15 -14.30 2.45 -27.89
CA ALA A 15 -12.94 2.68 -27.39
C ALA A 15 -11.87 1.90 -28.20
N PHE A 16 -12.22 0.69 -28.65
CA PHE A 16 -11.36 -0.12 -29.51
C PHE A 16 -11.21 0.50 -30.91
N GLU A 17 -12.29 1.00 -31.50
CA GLU A 17 -12.26 1.69 -32.79
C GLU A 17 -11.44 2.99 -32.73
N GLU A 18 -11.58 3.77 -31.65
CA GLU A 18 -10.82 5.00 -31.42
C GLU A 18 -9.31 4.75 -31.28
N PHE A 19 -8.93 3.71 -30.53
CA PHE A 19 -7.53 3.29 -30.39
C PHE A 19 -6.89 2.95 -31.74
N TRP A 20 -7.60 2.24 -32.63
CA TRP A 20 -7.05 1.88 -33.94
C TRP A 20 -7.03 3.06 -34.91
N ALA A 21 -7.98 3.99 -34.82
CA ALA A 21 -7.92 5.24 -35.56
C ALA A 21 -6.66 6.05 -35.22
N GLU A 22 -6.28 6.09 -33.93
CA GLU A 22 -5.04 6.75 -33.49
C GLU A 22 -3.79 6.04 -34.02
N LYS A 23 -3.79 4.70 -34.02
CA LYS A 23 -2.65 3.91 -34.55
C LYS A 23 -2.47 4.05 -36.06
N ASP A 24 -3.56 4.15 -36.81
CA ASP A 24 -3.52 4.37 -38.24
C ASP A 24 -3.00 5.78 -38.57
N ALA A 25 -3.43 6.80 -37.81
CA ALA A 25 -2.90 8.16 -37.91
C ALA A 25 -1.38 8.21 -37.61
N GLN A 26 -0.92 7.49 -36.59
CA GLN A 26 0.50 7.39 -36.23
C GLN A 26 1.33 6.64 -37.29
N ALA A 27 0.77 5.62 -37.94
CA ALA A 27 1.44 4.89 -39.02
C ALA A 27 1.54 5.75 -40.28
N ALA A 28 0.46 6.44 -40.65
CA ALA A 28 0.41 7.37 -41.79
C ALA A 28 1.42 8.51 -41.62
N ALA A 29 1.50 9.12 -40.43
CA ALA A 29 2.48 10.18 -40.13
C ALA A 29 3.94 9.71 -40.26
N LYS A 30 4.19 8.40 -40.20
CA LYS A 30 5.52 7.78 -40.29
C LYS A 30 5.80 7.13 -41.65
N GLY A 31 4.88 7.27 -42.62
CA GLY A 31 5.01 6.61 -43.94
C GLY A 31 5.04 5.08 -43.85
N LYS A 32 4.49 4.50 -42.78
CA LYS A 32 4.43 3.05 -42.57
C LYS A 32 3.04 2.52 -42.96
N PRO A 33 2.94 1.28 -43.48
CA PRO A 33 1.65 0.66 -43.72
C PRO A 33 0.86 0.56 -42.40
N PRO A 34 -0.47 0.72 -42.44
CA PRO A 34 -1.30 0.61 -41.25
C PRO A 34 -1.10 -0.78 -40.60
N PRO A 35 -1.01 -0.83 -39.27
CA PRO A 35 -0.85 -2.09 -38.55
C PRO A 35 -2.04 -3.02 -38.83
N VAL A 36 -1.76 -4.32 -39.01
CA VAL A 36 -2.78 -5.34 -39.29
C VAL A 36 -3.81 -5.35 -38.16
N ARG A 37 -5.05 -4.93 -38.46
CA ARG A 37 -6.16 -4.93 -37.50
C ARG A 37 -6.59 -6.38 -37.22
N PRO A 38 -6.64 -6.83 -35.96
CA PRO A 38 -7.36 -8.04 -35.62
C PRO A 38 -8.87 -7.77 -35.78
N THR A 39 -9.58 -8.63 -36.50
CA THR A 39 -11.04 -8.54 -36.69
C THR A 39 -11.76 -8.50 -35.33
N PRO A 40 -12.69 -7.55 -35.08
CA PRO A 40 -13.37 -7.39 -33.79
C PRO A 40 -14.03 -8.69 -33.31
N GLU A 41 -14.60 -9.45 -34.24
CA GLU A 41 -15.23 -10.75 -34.00
C GLU A 41 -14.26 -11.79 -33.45
N THR A 42 -12.95 -11.69 -33.74
CA THR A 42 -11.97 -12.68 -33.29
C THR A 42 -11.40 -12.38 -31.91
N LYS A 43 -11.57 -11.16 -31.38
CA LYS A 43 -11.13 -10.80 -30.01
C LYS A 43 -12.29 -10.73 -29.03
N LEU A 44 -13.46 -10.22 -29.42
CA LEU A 44 -14.65 -10.25 -28.57
C LEU A 44 -15.20 -11.66 -28.44
N HIS A 45 -15.21 -12.46 -29.52
CA HIS A 45 -15.55 -13.88 -29.40
C HIS A 45 -14.44 -14.64 -28.66
N LYS A 46 -13.15 -14.34 -28.80
CA LYS A 46 -12.10 -15.01 -27.99
C LYS A 46 -12.05 -14.57 -26.53
N LEU A 47 -12.44 -13.34 -26.17
CA LEU A 47 -12.58 -12.91 -24.78
C LEU A 47 -13.87 -13.43 -24.17
N ALA A 48 -14.99 -13.36 -24.89
CA ALA A 48 -16.25 -13.93 -24.46
C ALA A 48 -16.14 -15.45 -24.33
N THR A 49 -15.47 -16.14 -25.26
CA THR A 49 -15.19 -17.59 -25.20
C THR A 49 -14.10 -17.92 -24.19
N CYS A 50 -13.06 -17.10 -23.95
CA CYS A 50 -12.15 -17.35 -22.82
C CYS A 50 -12.82 -17.16 -21.46
N ILE A 51 -13.73 -16.21 -21.32
CA ILE A 51 -14.43 -15.94 -20.05
C ILE A 51 -15.57 -16.95 -19.85
N THR A 52 -16.32 -17.28 -20.90
CA THR A 52 -17.32 -18.35 -20.85
C THR A 52 -16.70 -19.75 -20.81
N ASP A 53 -15.51 -20.01 -21.34
CA ASP A 53 -14.82 -21.29 -21.16
C ASP A 53 -14.21 -21.43 -19.76
N ILE A 54 -13.82 -20.32 -19.11
CA ILE A 54 -13.39 -20.36 -17.71
C ILE A 54 -14.60 -20.56 -16.79
N ASP A 55 -15.73 -19.88 -17.05
CA ASP A 55 -16.95 -20.02 -16.25
C ASP A 55 -17.75 -21.31 -16.55
N ALA A 56 -17.74 -21.81 -17.80
CA ALA A 56 -18.42 -23.06 -18.17
C ALA A 56 -17.60 -24.31 -17.82
N ASN A 57 -16.26 -24.23 -17.75
CA ASN A 57 -15.43 -25.33 -17.22
C ASN A 57 -15.30 -25.32 -15.68
N MET A 58 -15.91 -24.34 -15.00
CA MET A 58 -16.12 -24.37 -13.55
C MET A 58 -17.52 -24.86 -13.14
N ALA A 59 -18.35 -25.28 -14.10
CA ALA A 59 -19.51 -26.09 -13.77
C ALA A 59 -19.05 -27.36 -13.02
N PRO A 60 -19.72 -27.75 -11.92
CA PRO A 60 -19.36 -28.92 -11.13
C PRO A 60 -19.68 -30.19 -11.93
N ASN A 61 -18.83 -30.53 -12.90
CA ASN A 61 -18.74 -31.89 -13.39
C ASN A 61 -18.33 -32.78 -12.21
N SER A 62 -19.06 -33.87 -11.99
CA SER A 62 -18.86 -34.76 -10.84
C SER A 62 -17.38 -35.17 -10.70
N ASN A 63 -16.72 -34.61 -9.68
CA ASN A 63 -15.27 -34.76 -9.40
C ASN A 63 -14.86 -36.20 -9.03
N ASP A 64 -15.82 -37.09 -8.84
CA ASP A 64 -15.59 -38.50 -8.52
C ASP A 64 -14.73 -39.23 -9.55
N SER A 65 -14.66 -38.77 -10.80
CA SER A 65 -13.84 -39.42 -11.82
C SER A 65 -12.33 -39.16 -11.68
N ILE A 66 -11.92 -37.98 -11.21
CA ILE A 66 -10.51 -37.58 -11.15
C ILE A 66 -9.86 -38.10 -9.86
N LEU A 67 -10.60 -38.10 -8.75
CA LEU A 67 -10.12 -38.63 -7.46
C LEU A 67 -9.99 -40.16 -7.44
N LYS A 68 -10.72 -40.88 -8.31
CA LYS A 68 -10.59 -42.35 -8.46
C LYS A 68 -9.19 -42.80 -8.87
N GLY A 69 -8.38 -41.92 -9.46
CA GLY A 69 -7.00 -42.23 -9.84
C GLY A 69 -6.00 -42.14 -8.69
N PHE A 70 -6.31 -41.46 -7.58
CA PHE A 70 -5.33 -41.21 -6.53
C PHE A 70 -5.19 -42.39 -5.56
N PRO A 71 -3.97 -42.76 -5.13
CA PRO A 71 -3.77 -43.78 -4.11
C PRO A 71 -4.04 -43.21 -2.70
N ILE A 72 -5.29 -42.86 -2.41
CA ILE A 72 -5.69 -42.13 -1.18
C ILE A 72 -5.23 -42.81 0.11
N ALA A 73 -5.31 -44.14 0.19
CA ALA A 73 -4.85 -44.89 1.36
C ALA A 73 -3.34 -44.72 1.59
N GLN A 74 -2.54 -44.77 0.51
CA GLN A 74 -1.10 -44.55 0.55
C GLN A 74 -0.77 -43.10 0.92
N ILE A 75 -1.51 -42.13 0.36
CA ILE A 75 -1.35 -40.71 0.69
C ILE A 75 -1.60 -40.46 2.18
N LYS A 76 -2.66 -41.04 2.77
CA LYS A 76 -2.93 -40.92 4.20
C LYS A 76 -1.81 -41.53 5.06
N GLN A 77 -1.36 -42.74 4.72
CA GLN A 77 -0.26 -43.40 5.42
C GLN A 77 1.05 -42.60 5.35
N GLU A 78 1.37 -42.05 4.17
CA GLU A 78 2.57 -41.24 3.98
C GLU A 78 2.45 -39.88 4.66
N HIS A 79 1.29 -39.25 4.63
CA HIS A 79 1.02 -38.01 5.37
C HIS A 79 1.26 -38.21 6.86
N GLU A 80 0.68 -39.26 7.46
CA GLU A 80 0.95 -39.63 8.85
C GLU A 80 2.43 -39.86 9.09
N THR A 81 3.12 -40.54 8.18
CA THR A 81 4.57 -40.78 8.31
C THR A 81 5.40 -39.50 8.19
N LEU A 82 5.01 -38.52 7.37
CA LEU A 82 5.70 -37.24 7.27
C LEU A 82 5.44 -36.36 8.50
N VAL A 83 4.20 -36.36 9.01
CA VAL A 83 3.82 -35.61 10.21
C VAL A 83 4.41 -36.22 11.48
N ILE A 84 4.49 -37.55 11.56
CA ILE A 84 5.02 -38.29 12.73
C ILE A 84 6.54 -38.51 12.60
N GLY A 85 7.09 -38.58 11.39
CA GLY A 85 8.47 -38.99 11.12
C GLY A 85 9.55 -38.00 11.60
N GLU A 86 9.18 -36.76 11.91
CA GLU A 86 10.03 -35.83 12.67
C GLU A 86 9.60 -35.76 14.14
N TRP A 87 9.32 -36.92 14.73
CA TRP A 87 9.16 -37.04 16.18
C TRP A 87 10.47 -36.63 16.84
N ASN A 88 10.50 -35.43 17.43
CA ASN A 88 11.58 -35.03 18.31
C ASN A 88 11.44 -35.82 19.62
N PRO A 89 12.33 -36.80 19.90
CA PRO A 89 12.20 -37.68 21.06
C PRO A 89 12.28 -36.91 22.38
N HIS A 90 12.82 -35.68 22.36
CA HIS A 90 12.97 -34.85 23.55
C HIS A 90 11.71 -34.08 23.93
N THR A 91 10.82 -33.77 22.99
CA THR A 91 9.63 -32.94 23.30
C THR A 91 8.35 -33.74 23.50
N LYS A 92 8.32 -35.03 23.10
CA LYS A 92 7.15 -35.93 23.17
C LYS A 92 5.85 -35.35 22.57
N LYS A 93 5.92 -34.24 21.85
CA LYS A 93 4.78 -33.62 21.17
C LYS A 93 4.81 -34.01 19.70
N LYS A 94 3.70 -34.55 19.21
CA LYS A 94 3.41 -34.65 17.78
C LYS A 94 3.09 -33.24 17.27
N SER A 95 4.11 -32.45 17.02
CA SER A 95 3.98 -31.20 16.29
C SER A 95 4.77 -31.35 15.01
N PHE A 96 4.19 -30.87 13.90
CA PHE A 96 4.97 -30.59 12.69
C PHE A 96 6.24 -29.82 13.09
N PRO A 97 7.40 -30.04 12.45
CA PRO A 97 8.63 -29.32 12.75
C PRO A 97 8.34 -27.84 12.98
N ASP A 98 8.92 -27.29 14.06
CA ASP A 98 8.87 -25.86 14.31
C ASP A 98 9.24 -25.16 13.00
N SER A 99 8.36 -24.26 12.55
CA SER A 99 8.39 -23.52 11.28
C SER A 99 9.74 -22.86 10.93
N ARG A 100 10.68 -22.86 11.87
CA ARG A 100 11.98 -22.21 11.79
C ARG A 100 13.14 -23.15 11.44
N THR A 101 12.98 -24.47 11.58
CA THR A 101 14.06 -25.41 11.26
C THR A 101 13.86 -26.01 9.88
N PRO A 102 14.81 -25.83 8.93
CA PRO A 102 14.70 -26.47 7.63
C PRO A 102 14.77 -28.01 7.79
N PRO A 103 13.95 -28.77 7.04
CA PRO A 103 13.92 -30.23 7.14
C PRO A 103 15.29 -30.85 6.83
N THR A 104 15.56 -32.10 7.19
CA THR A 104 16.85 -32.75 6.86
C THR A 104 17.00 -33.06 5.36
N PRO A 105 18.23 -33.27 4.82
CA PRO A 105 18.40 -33.55 3.39
C PRO A 105 17.69 -34.84 2.95
N ALA A 106 17.74 -35.86 3.80
CA ALA A 106 17.05 -37.13 3.58
C ALA A 106 15.52 -36.95 3.55
N PHE A 107 14.97 -36.16 4.48
CA PHE A 107 13.53 -35.89 4.52
C PHE A 107 13.05 -35.11 3.29
N PHE A 108 13.81 -34.10 2.86
CA PHE A 108 13.51 -33.35 1.65
C PHE A 108 13.59 -34.24 0.39
N SER A 109 14.62 -35.08 0.26
CA SER A 109 14.72 -36.04 -0.85
C SER A 109 13.51 -36.97 -0.90
N ARG A 110 13.09 -37.51 0.25
CA ARG A 110 11.87 -38.32 0.35
C ARG A 110 10.64 -37.54 -0.10
N ALA A 111 10.50 -36.27 0.28
CA ALA A 111 9.37 -35.45 -0.15
C ALA A 111 9.34 -35.24 -1.68
N ILE A 112 10.51 -35.06 -2.32
CA ILE A 112 10.64 -34.99 -3.79
C ILE A 112 10.22 -36.33 -4.42
N ASP A 113 10.72 -37.45 -3.91
CA ASP A 113 10.39 -38.78 -4.44
C ASP A 113 8.89 -39.07 -4.33
N LYS A 114 8.27 -38.69 -3.20
CA LYS A 114 6.83 -38.85 -2.99
C LYS A 114 6.01 -37.93 -3.89
N TRP A 115 6.46 -36.69 -4.13
CA TRP A 115 5.81 -35.82 -5.11
C TRP A 115 5.85 -36.42 -6.52
N LYS A 116 7.00 -36.97 -6.93
CA LYS A 116 7.18 -37.63 -8.23
C LYS A 116 6.29 -38.88 -8.36
N ALA A 117 6.16 -39.68 -7.31
CA ALA A 117 5.43 -40.93 -7.35
C ALA A 117 3.91 -40.78 -7.16
N LEU A 118 3.47 -39.88 -6.28
CA LEU A 118 2.07 -39.83 -5.80
C LEU A 118 1.28 -38.61 -6.27
N ILE A 119 1.94 -37.52 -6.65
CA ILE A 119 1.27 -36.26 -7.02
C ILE A 119 1.41 -35.98 -8.51
N SER A 120 2.62 -36.04 -9.04
CA SER A 120 2.91 -35.69 -10.44
C SER A 120 2.10 -36.50 -11.46
N PRO A 121 1.98 -37.84 -11.34
CA PRO A 121 1.26 -38.67 -12.32
C PRO A 121 -0.25 -38.38 -12.38
N HIS A 122 -0.79 -37.83 -11.30
CA HIS A 122 -2.21 -37.53 -11.16
C HIS A 122 -2.50 -36.02 -11.21
N THR A 123 -1.48 -35.20 -11.49
CA THR A 123 -1.68 -33.77 -11.69
C THR A 123 -2.40 -33.55 -13.02
N PRO A 124 -3.55 -32.84 -13.03
CA PRO A 124 -4.32 -32.64 -14.24
C PRO A 124 -3.51 -31.98 -15.36
N ALA A 125 -3.88 -32.30 -16.60
CA ALA A 125 -3.42 -31.53 -17.74
C ALA A 125 -3.81 -30.05 -17.58
N HIS A 126 -2.96 -29.17 -18.12
CA HIS A 126 -3.04 -27.73 -17.90
C HIS A 126 -4.45 -27.18 -18.19
N GLY A 127 -5.13 -26.66 -17.15
CA GLY A 127 -6.42 -25.96 -17.29
C GLY A 127 -7.64 -26.78 -16.84
N ALA A 128 -7.51 -28.08 -16.62
CA ALA A 128 -8.54 -28.84 -15.92
C ALA A 128 -8.46 -28.50 -14.43
N GLY A 129 -9.32 -27.58 -13.97
CA GLY A 129 -9.37 -27.16 -12.57
C GLY A 129 -9.57 -28.35 -11.64
N PHE A 130 -8.85 -28.38 -10.53
CA PHE A 130 -9.10 -29.35 -9.47
C PHE A 130 -10.07 -28.73 -8.47
N ASN A 131 -11.28 -29.26 -8.38
CA ASN A 131 -12.28 -28.78 -7.44
C ASN A 131 -12.31 -29.69 -6.20
N CYS A 132 -11.18 -29.74 -5.47
CA CYS A 132 -11.09 -30.45 -4.20
C CYS A 132 -11.40 -29.51 -3.04
N SER A 133 -12.00 -30.04 -1.97
CA SER A 133 -12.08 -29.30 -0.71
C SER A 133 -10.67 -29.06 -0.16
N PRO A 134 -10.39 -27.94 0.53
CA PRO A 134 -9.14 -27.74 1.27
C PRO A 134 -8.83 -28.86 2.28
N SER A 135 -9.88 -29.53 2.77
CA SER A 135 -9.80 -30.67 3.69
C SER A 135 -9.66 -32.03 2.99
N ASP A 136 -9.59 -32.06 1.65
CA ASP A 136 -9.35 -33.28 0.90
C ASP A 136 -7.96 -33.88 1.26
N PRO A 137 -7.84 -35.20 1.49
CA PRO A 137 -6.56 -35.82 1.87
C PRO A 137 -5.42 -35.55 0.89
N VAL A 138 -5.70 -35.42 -0.41
CA VAL A 138 -4.70 -35.06 -1.42
C VAL A 138 -4.29 -33.60 -1.26
N ALA A 139 -5.24 -32.69 -1.08
CA ALA A 139 -4.96 -31.26 -0.88
C ALA A 139 -4.11 -31.03 0.38
N VAL A 140 -4.45 -31.67 1.50
CA VAL A 140 -3.69 -31.62 2.75
C VAL A 140 -2.27 -32.15 2.53
N TYR A 141 -2.12 -33.30 1.86
CA TYR A 141 -0.81 -33.88 1.59
C TYR A 141 0.06 -33.00 0.67
N VAL A 142 -0.54 -32.41 -0.37
CA VAL A 142 0.11 -31.43 -1.25
C VAL A 142 0.59 -30.24 -0.43
N GLN A 143 -0.25 -29.67 0.43
CA GLN A 143 0.15 -28.56 1.32
C GLN A 143 1.31 -28.96 2.23
N THR A 144 1.30 -30.18 2.79
CA THR A 144 2.41 -30.71 3.58
C THR A 144 3.71 -30.74 2.79
N LEU A 145 3.70 -31.30 1.57
CA LEU A 145 4.91 -31.37 0.73
C LEU A 145 5.38 -29.98 0.31
N LEU A 146 4.46 -29.09 -0.08
CA LEU A 146 4.76 -27.71 -0.43
C LEU A 146 5.39 -26.96 0.75
N ARG A 147 4.92 -27.18 1.98
CA ARG A 147 5.54 -26.62 3.19
C ARG A 147 6.98 -27.08 3.36
N VAL A 148 7.27 -28.38 3.16
CA VAL A 148 8.63 -28.92 3.20
C VAL A 148 9.52 -28.25 2.15
N PHE A 149 9.00 -28.02 0.95
CA PHE A 149 9.72 -27.33 -0.12
C PHE A 149 9.99 -25.87 0.23
N GLY A 150 8.96 -25.15 0.70
CA GLY A 150 9.08 -23.75 1.13
C GLY A 150 10.15 -23.57 2.22
N LEU A 151 10.12 -24.41 3.26
CA LEU A 151 11.11 -24.38 4.35
C LEU A 151 12.54 -24.65 3.87
N ARG A 152 12.72 -25.44 2.81
CA ARG A 152 14.04 -25.65 2.21
C ARG A 152 14.52 -24.48 1.38
N LEU A 153 13.60 -23.81 0.69
CA LEU A 153 13.90 -22.67 -0.15
C LEU A 153 14.22 -21.40 0.67
N THR A 154 14.00 -21.41 1.98
CA THR A 154 14.40 -20.33 2.91
C THR A 154 15.67 -20.63 3.73
N GLY A 155 16.34 -21.75 3.46
CA GLY A 155 17.53 -22.20 4.19
C GLY A 155 18.82 -21.45 3.82
N SER A 156 19.98 -22.06 4.14
CA SER A 156 21.27 -21.53 3.71
C SER A 156 21.40 -21.56 2.18
N ARG A 157 22.26 -20.73 1.60
CA ARG A 157 22.46 -20.66 0.13
C ARG A 157 22.62 -22.03 -0.53
N GLN A 158 23.48 -22.89 0.03
CA GLN A 158 23.71 -24.24 -0.49
C GLN A 158 22.45 -25.12 -0.41
N GLN A 159 21.66 -24.98 0.68
CA GLN A 159 20.39 -25.69 0.82
C GLN A 159 19.38 -25.23 -0.22
N VAL A 160 19.28 -23.93 -0.46
CA VAL A 160 18.39 -23.34 -1.46
C VAL A 160 18.78 -23.79 -2.88
N GLU A 161 20.07 -23.74 -3.24
CA GLU A 161 20.56 -24.20 -4.55
C GLU A 161 20.27 -25.69 -4.78
N THR A 162 20.49 -26.53 -3.76
CA THR A 162 20.20 -27.97 -3.82
C THR A 162 18.69 -28.22 -3.96
N ALA A 163 17.88 -27.52 -3.17
CA ALA A 163 16.43 -27.66 -3.18
C ALA A 163 15.81 -27.18 -4.50
N ALA A 164 16.24 -26.02 -4.98
CA ALA A 164 15.81 -25.45 -6.26
C ALA A 164 16.13 -26.40 -7.42
N SER A 165 17.32 -27.01 -7.42
CA SER A 165 17.73 -27.97 -8.45
C SER A 165 16.84 -29.23 -8.43
N ALA A 166 16.52 -29.76 -7.25
CA ALA A 166 15.66 -30.94 -7.13
C ALA A 166 14.18 -30.66 -7.50
N ILE A 167 13.70 -29.44 -7.23
CA ILE A 167 12.33 -29.01 -7.52
C ILE A 167 12.14 -28.71 -9.02
N LEU A 168 13.20 -28.35 -9.74
CA LEU A 168 13.14 -27.92 -11.13
C LEU A 168 12.35 -28.89 -12.03
N ASP A 169 12.60 -30.19 -11.90
CA ASP A 169 11.95 -31.23 -12.71
C ASP A 169 10.45 -31.39 -12.42
N ILE A 170 10.03 -31.11 -11.19
CA ILE A 170 8.63 -31.28 -10.74
C ILE A 170 7.87 -29.96 -10.72
N TRP A 171 8.52 -28.85 -11.07
CA TRP A 171 7.94 -27.52 -11.06
C TRP A 171 6.62 -27.41 -11.86
N PRO A 172 6.46 -27.98 -13.07
CA PRO A 172 5.19 -27.88 -13.80
C PRO A 172 3.99 -28.45 -13.03
N SER A 173 4.20 -29.54 -12.28
CA SER A 173 3.18 -30.13 -11.41
C SER A 173 2.92 -29.23 -10.20
N ILE A 174 3.96 -28.74 -9.53
CA ILE A 174 3.85 -27.79 -8.41
C ILE A 174 3.06 -26.55 -8.84
N TRP A 175 3.40 -25.95 -9.98
CA TRP A 175 2.72 -24.77 -10.48
C TRP A 175 1.22 -25.01 -10.71
N THR A 176 0.84 -26.18 -11.21
CA THR A 176 -0.57 -26.53 -11.38
C THR A 176 -1.29 -26.62 -10.02
N TRP A 177 -0.66 -27.23 -9.02
CA TRP A 177 -1.21 -27.27 -7.67
C TRP A 177 -1.29 -25.91 -6.98
N LEU A 178 -0.30 -25.02 -7.18
CA LEU A 178 -0.37 -23.64 -6.67
C LEU A 178 -1.56 -22.88 -7.27
N ARG A 179 -1.85 -23.09 -8.57
CA ARG A 179 -3.04 -22.52 -9.21
C ARG A 179 -4.33 -23.09 -8.63
N THR A 180 -4.38 -24.40 -8.42
CA THR A 180 -5.52 -25.07 -7.76
C THR A 180 -5.77 -24.48 -6.39
N ILE A 181 -4.73 -24.35 -5.55
CA ILE A 181 -4.83 -23.76 -4.21
C ILE A 181 -5.35 -22.32 -4.30
N HIS A 182 -4.81 -21.51 -5.22
CA HIS A 182 -5.30 -20.14 -5.41
C HIS A 182 -6.80 -20.12 -5.70
N VAL A 183 -7.29 -20.91 -6.65
CA VAL A 183 -8.73 -21.00 -6.97
C VAL A 183 -9.55 -21.47 -5.76
N GLN A 184 -9.11 -22.52 -5.07
CA GLN A 184 -9.78 -23.05 -3.87
C GLN A 184 -9.91 -21.98 -2.78
N THR A 185 -8.86 -21.20 -2.54
CA THR A 185 -8.87 -20.13 -1.53
C THR A 185 -9.81 -18.97 -1.90
N GLN A 186 -10.15 -18.77 -3.18
CA GLN A 186 -11.15 -17.77 -3.59
C GLN A 186 -12.58 -18.27 -3.38
N VAL A 187 -12.87 -19.53 -3.75
CA VAL A 187 -14.22 -20.14 -3.60
C VAL A 187 -14.57 -20.30 -2.13
N SER A 188 -13.60 -20.70 -1.31
CA SER A 188 -13.79 -21.01 0.10
C SER A 188 -14.18 -19.78 0.93
N LYS A 189 -13.76 -18.57 0.56
CA LYS A 189 -14.12 -17.32 1.26
C LYS A 189 -15.62 -17.13 1.49
N TRP A 190 -16.45 -17.73 0.64
CA TRP A 190 -17.91 -17.55 0.65
C TRP A 190 -18.69 -18.73 1.23
N LEU A 191 -18.04 -19.88 1.44
CA LEU A 191 -18.71 -21.17 1.69
C LEU A 191 -18.23 -21.89 2.96
N LEU A 192 -17.16 -21.41 3.60
CA LEU A 192 -16.64 -22.08 4.80
C LEU A 192 -17.47 -21.72 6.03
N TYR A 193 -18.12 -22.75 6.59
CA TYR A 193 -18.92 -22.63 7.82
C TYR A 193 -18.21 -23.21 9.06
N ASN A 194 -17.10 -23.94 8.89
CA ASN A 194 -16.36 -24.53 10.01
C ASN A 194 -14.96 -23.91 10.17
N GLU A 195 -14.50 -23.82 11.43
CA GLU A 195 -13.23 -23.20 11.78
C GLU A 195 -12.02 -23.96 11.21
N THR A 196 -12.08 -25.29 11.17
CA THR A 196 -10.98 -26.13 10.66
C THR A 196 -10.71 -25.90 9.16
N GLU A 197 -11.73 -25.74 8.34
CA GLU A 197 -11.56 -25.45 6.92
C GLU A 197 -11.03 -24.02 6.70
N VAL A 198 -11.44 -23.06 7.55
CA VAL A 198 -10.89 -21.71 7.50
C VAL A 198 -9.40 -21.73 7.83
N GLU A 199 -9.00 -22.47 8.86
CA GLU A 199 -7.59 -22.65 9.24
C GLU A 199 -6.79 -23.33 8.10
N ASN A 200 -7.30 -24.45 7.56
CA ASN A 200 -6.64 -25.15 6.45
C ASN A 200 -6.51 -24.26 5.20
N CYS A 201 -7.56 -23.49 4.87
CA CYS A 201 -7.55 -22.53 3.77
C CYS A 201 -6.51 -21.42 4.00
N SER A 202 -6.44 -20.89 5.23
CA SER A 202 -5.44 -19.89 5.62
C SER A 202 -4.02 -20.41 5.48
N VAL A 203 -3.74 -21.63 5.96
CA VAL A 203 -2.43 -22.28 5.82
C VAL A 203 -2.08 -22.49 4.36
N ALA A 204 -3.00 -23.02 3.55
CA ALA A 204 -2.79 -23.23 2.12
C ALA A 204 -2.47 -21.91 1.39
N TYR A 205 -3.20 -20.85 1.73
CA TYR A 205 -3.01 -19.52 1.18
C TYR A 205 -1.67 -18.90 1.58
N GLU A 206 -1.26 -19.03 2.85
CA GLU A 206 0.04 -18.55 3.33
C GLU A 206 1.19 -19.28 2.62
N LEU A 207 1.08 -20.60 2.44
CA LEU A 207 2.05 -21.41 1.71
C LEU A 207 2.16 -20.98 0.24
N LEU A 208 1.03 -20.76 -0.42
CA LEU A 208 0.97 -20.23 -1.78
C LEU A 208 1.74 -18.90 -1.88
N VAL A 209 1.45 -17.95 -1.01
CA VAL A 209 2.09 -16.63 -1.02
C VAL A 209 3.59 -16.74 -0.76
N SER A 210 3.97 -17.55 0.24
CA SER A 210 5.36 -17.71 0.66
C SER A 210 6.23 -18.37 -0.40
N ILE A 211 5.74 -19.44 -1.06
CA ILE A 211 6.49 -20.13 -2.12
C ILE A 211 6.69 -19.23 -3.32
N LEU A 212 5.65 -18.51 -3.76
CA LEU A 212 5.76 -17.57 -4.86
C LEU A 212 6.72 -16.42 -4.53
N PHE A 213 6.68 -15.90 -3.30
CA PHE A 213 7.63 -14.90 -2.83
C PHE A 213 9.07 -15.41 -2.92
N VAL A 214 9.38 -16.54 -2.26
CA VAL A 214 10.75 -17.06 -2.17
C VAL A 214 11.33 -17.39 -3.54
N LEU A 215 10.51 -17.92 -4.46
CA LEU A 215 10.97 -18.26 -5.80
C LEU A 215 11.18 -17.03 -6.69
N VAL A 216 10.34 -15.99 -6.60
CA VAL A 216 10.51 -14.79 -7.43
C VAL A 216 11.56 -13.83 -6.86
N TYR A 217 11.74 -13.81 -5.54
CA TYR A 217 12.63 -12.89 -4.83
C TYR A 217 13.91 -13.56 -4.32
N SER A 218 14.32 -14.70 -4.89
CA SER A 218 15.55 -15.39 -4.51
C SER A 218 16.80 -14.56 -4.82
N ASN A 219 17.65 -14.33 -3.81
CA ASN A 219 18.94 -13.64 -3.95
C ASN A 219 20.08 -14.43 -3.26
N PRO A 220 21.09 -14.92 -3.99
CA PRO A 220 21.24 -14.84 -5.45
C PRO A 220 20.19 -15.70 -6.18
N PRO A 221 19.88 -15.39 -7.44
CA PRO A 221 18.92 -16.18 -8.21
C PRO A 221 19.46 -17.59 -8.50
N THR A 222 18.62 -18.59 -8.25
CA THR A 222 18.77 -19.99 -8.69
C THR A 222 18.16 -20.22 -10.08
N PRO A 223 18.50 -21.33 -10.78
CA PRO A 223 17.87 -21.68 -12.06
C PRO A 223 16.34 -21.77 -11.98
N LEU A 224 15.82 -22.35 -10.90
CA LEU A 224 14.37 -22.41 -10.66
C LEU A 224 13.78 -21.01 -10.49
N SER A 225 14.38 -20.15 -9.66
CA SER A 225 13.85 -18.78 -9.47
C SER A 225 13.89 -17.95 -10.75
N ILE A 226 14.87 -18.16 -11.64
CA ILE A 226 14.91 -17.49 -12.95
C ILE A 226 13.73 -17.98 -13.80
N LEU A 227 13.56 -19.30 -13.92
CA LEU A 227 12.44 -19.89 -14.65
C LEU A 227 11.08 -19.36 -14.14
N VAL A 228 10.86 -19.44 -12.84
CA VAL A 228 9.62 -18.98 -12.18
C VAL A 228 9.42 -17.48 -12.32
N GLY A 229 10.51 -16.73 -12.12
CA GLY A 229 10.57 -15.27 -12.27
C GLY A 229 10.33 -14.80 -13.71
N ASP A 230 10.45 -15.64 -14.73
CA ASP A 230 10.16 -15.29 -16.13
C ASP A 230 8.77 -15.75 -16.59
N MET A 231 8.12 -16.66 -15.85
CA MET A 231 6.77 -17.13 -16.19
C MET A 231 5.72 -16.03 -16.02
N LYS A 232 5.14 -15.59 -17.14
CA LYS A 232 4.02 -14.61 -17.17
C LYS A 232 2.85 -15.04 -16.27
N GLY A 233 2.53 -16.34 -16.24
CA GLY A 233 1.45 -16.88 -15.41
C GLY A 233 1.69 -16.67 -13.91
N VAL A 234 2.94 -16.81 -13.46
CA VAL A 234 3.33 -16.62 -12.06
C VAL A 234 3.19 -15.14 -11.67
N LYS A 235 3.78 -14.23 -12.46
CA LYS A 235 3.65 -12.78 -12.21
C LYS A 235 2.19 -12.33 -12.19
N LYS A 236 1.39 -12.84 -13.14
CA LYS A 236 -0.04 -12.55 -13.23
C LYS A 236 -0.77 -13.00 -11.96
N MET A 237 -0.49 -14.20 -11.47
CA MET A 237 -1.08 -14.72 -10.24
C MET A 237 -0.66 -13.92 -9.01
N MET A 238 0.62 -13.58 -8.85
CA MET A 238 1.08 -12.76 -7.72
C MET A 238 0.41 -11.38 -7.70
N ALA A 239 0.26 -10.75 -8.87
CA ALA A 239 -0.47 -9.49 -9.00
C ALA A 239 -1.96 -9.64 -8.66
N ASN A 240 -2.63 -10.68 -9.17
CA ASN A 240 -4.02 -10.99 -8.85
C ASN A 240 -4.21 -11.15 -7.34
N ILE A 241 -3.38 -11.96 -6.67
CA ILE A 241 -3.44 -12.18 -5.22
C ILE A 241 -3.34 -10.85 -4.45
N TRP A 242 -2.41 -9.97 -4.85
CA TRP A 242 -2.26 -8.66 -4.21
C TRP A 242 -3.50 -7.78 -4.37
N ILE A 243 -4.08 -7.76 -5.58
CA ILE A 243 -5.29 -7.01 -5.94
C ILE A 243 -6.52 -7.54 -5.20
N GLU A 244 -6.70 -8.86 -5.20
CA GLU A 244 -7.80 -9.56 -4.54
C GLU A 244 -7.81 -9.27 -3.05
N GLN A 245 -6.65 -9.33 -2.37
CA GLN A 245 -6.54 -8.95 -0.97
C GLN A 245 -6.97 -7.50 -0.72
N GLY A 246 -6.61 -6.57 -1.60
CA GLY A 246 -7.00 -5.17 -1.41
C GLY A 246 -8.47 -4.87 -1.68
N ARG A 247 -9.16 -5.75 -2.42
CA ARG A 247 -10.61 -5.70 -2.61
C ARG A 247 -11.38 -6.45 -1.53
N ASP A 248 -10.70 -7.29 -0.76
CA ASP A 248 -11.30 -8.11 0.28
C ASP A 248 -11.53 -7.29 1.56
N THR A 249 -12.78 -6.94 1.82
CA THR A 249 -13.20 -6.25 3.05
C THR A 249 -13.35 -7.20 4.25
N SER A 250 -13.40 -8.52 4.02
CA SER A 250 -13.52 -9.50 5.11
C SER A 250 -12.21 -9.68 5.86
N THR A 251 -11.09 -9.42 5.19
CA THR A 251 -9.71 -9.58 5.72
C THR A 251 -9.36 -10.99 6.21
N LEU A 252 -10.17 -12.00 5.86
CA LEU A 252 -10.08 -13.37 6.40
C LEU A 252 -8.71 -14.01 6.24
N LEU A 253 -8.05 -13.77 5.09
CA LEU A 253 -6.72 -14.33 4.76
C LEU A 253 -5.58 -13.32 4.96
N GLY A 254 -5.87 -12.17 5.56
CA GLY A 254 -4.92 -11.08 5.77
C GLY A 254 -4.33 -10.50 4.48
N PHE A 255 -3.20 -9.79 4.64
CA PHE A 255 -2.58 -8.97 3.59
C PHE A 255 -1.20 -9.47 3.15
N LYS A 256 -0.94 -10.78 3.29
CA LYS A 256 0.35 -11.46 3.07
C LYS A 256 1.09 -11.10 1.75
N ALA A 257 0.36 -10.72 0.71
CA ALA A 257 0.96 -10.33 -0.58
C ALA A 257 1.64 -8.95 -0.54
N ALA A 258 1.54 -8.16 0.55
CA ALA A 258 2.26 -6.89 0.72
C ALA A 258 3.77 -7.06 0.50
N SER A 259 4.29 -8.25 0.82
CA SER A 259 5.66 -8.69 0.55
C SER A 259 6.08 -8.58 -0.92
N TYR A 260 5.15 -8.72 -1.87
CA TYR A 260 5.40 -8.64 -3.31
C TYR A 260 5.67 -7.22 -3.82
N THR A 261 5.35 -6.20 -3.04
CA THR A 261 5.57 -4.79 -3.41
C THR A 261 6.51 -4.08 -2.46
N GLY A 262 6.80 -4.68 -1.30
CA GLY A 262 7.70 -4.12 -0.30
C GLY A 262 9.12 -3.93 -0.81
N THR A 263 9.78 -2.88 -0.29
CA THR A 263 11.22 -2.69 -0.41
C THR A 263 11.91 -3.51 0.67
N TRP A 264 12.80 -4.41 0.27
CA TRP A 264 13.57 -5.25 1.19
C TRP A 264 15.01 -4.73 1.28
N ALA A 265 15.73 -5.06 2.37
CA ALA A 265 17.14 -4.65 2.50
C ALA A 265 17.98 -5.07 1.28
N ASN A 266 17.66 -6.22 0.69
CA ASN A 266 18.32 -6.75 -0.50
C ASN A 266 17.67 -6.34 -1.83
N TYR A 267 16.54 -5.62 -1.77
CA TYR A 267 15.77 -5.14 -2.93
C TYR A 267 15.29 -3.70 -2.68
N PRO A 268 16.16 -2.70 -2.90
CA PRO A 268 15.84 -1.29 -2.62
C PRO A 268 14.84 -0.70 -3.62
N ALA A 269 14.59 -1.37 -4.75
CA ALA A 269 13.57 -1.00 -5.71
C ALA A 269 12.22 -1.67 -5.36
N PRO A 270 11.08 -1.07 -5.76
CA PRO A 270 9.79 -1.74 -5.68
C PRO A 270 9.87 -3.10 -6.40
N GLY A 271 9.23 -4.12 -5.82
CA GLY A 271 9.37 -5.49 -6.31
C GLY A 271 9.00 -5.66 -7.80
N PRO A 272 9.58 -6.65 -8.51
CA PRO A 272 9.33 -6.94 -9.93
C PRO A 272 7.85 -7.19 -10.29
N ILE A 273 6.98 -7.39 -9.29
CA ILE A 273 5.56 -7.62 -9.48
C ILE A 273 4.76 -6.31 -9.63
N LEU A 274 5.28 -5.18 -9.16
CA LEU A 274 4.56 -3.90 -9.17
C LEU A 274 4.08 -3.46 -10.57
N PRO A 275 4.89 -3.55 -11.65
CA PRO A 275 4.41 -3.21 -12.99
C PRO A 275 3.22 -4.07 -13.44
N GLN A 276 3.20 -5.35 -13.06
CA GLN A 276 2.12 -6.26 -13.40
C GLN A 276 0.83 -5.94 -12.61
N ILE A 277 0.94 -5.46 -11.37
CA ILE A 277 -0.18 -4.95 -10.58
C ILE A 277 -0.77 -3.72 -11.25
N ILE A 278 0.06 -2.74 -11.61
CA ILE A 278 -0.39 -1.50 -12.27
C ILE A 278 -1.10 -1.80 -13.59
N ASP A 279 -0.55 -2.71 -14.39
CA ASP A 279 -1.14 -3.17 -15.66
C ASP A 279 -2.53 -3.80 -15.45
N GLN A 280 -2.67 -4.71 -14.48
CA GLN A 280 -3.96 -5.37 -14.21
C GLN A 280 -5.00 -4.45 -13.58
N CYS A 281 -4.56 -3.45 -12.81
CA CYS A 281 -5.41 -2.38 -12.32
C CYS A 281 -5.82 -1.38 -13.41
N GLN A 282 -5.32 -1.52 -14.64
CA GLN A 282 -5.54 -0.58 -15.75
C GLN A 282 -4.99 0.83 -15.44
N GLY A 283 -3.91 0.91 -14.65
CA GLY A 283 -3.19 2.14 -14.35
C GLY A 283 -3.05 2.44 -12.87
N GLY A 284 -2.26 3.49 -12.57
CA GLY A 284 -1.86 3.82 -11.20
C GLY A 284 -3.00 4.27 -10.28
N VAL A 285 -4.09 4.83 -10.82
CA VAL A 285 -5.20 5.36 -10.02
C VAL A 285 -5.91 4.24 -9.25
N GLU A 286 -6.29 3.19 -9.95
CA GLU A 286 -6.95 2.05 -9.35
C GLU A 286 -6.00 1.28 -8.43
N THR A 287 -4.71 1.20 -8.77
CA THR A 287 -3.69 0.64 -7.88
C THR A 287 -3.58 1.41 -6.56
N VAL A 288 -3.61 2.75 -6.59
CA VAL A 288 -3.60 3.59 -5.37
C VAL A 288 -4.86 3.34 -4.53
N LYS A 289 -6.03 3.26 -5.16
CA LYS A 289 -7.28 2.96 -4.43
C LYS A 289 -7.20 1.61 -3.71
N ILE A 290 -6.76 0.57 -4.41
CA ILE A 290 -6.58 -0.76 -3.83
C ILE A 290 -5.54 -0.72 -2.70
N LEU A 291 -4.41 -0.01 -2.89
CA LEU A 291 -3.41 0.18 -1.83
C LEU A 291 -4.00 0.86 -0.58
N PHE A 292 -4.82 1.89 -0.76
CA PHE A 292 -5.49 2.55 0.37
C PHE A 292 -6.49 1.64 1.06
N CYS A 293 -7.26 0.85 0.31
CA CYS A 293 -8.14 -0.17 0.88
C CYS A 293 -7.35 -1.19 1.70
N ARG A 294 -6.19 -1.66 1.20
CA ARG A 294 -5.32 -2.58 1.96
C ARG A 294 -4.87 -1.99 3.28
N LEU A 295 -4.40 -0.74 3.29
CA LEU A 295 -3.94 -0.05 4.50
C LEU A 295 -5.07 0.11 5.53
N LYS A 296 -6.23 0.60 5.09
CA LYS A 296 -7.39 0.79 5.98
C LYS A 296 -7.89 -0.55 6.53
N ASN A 297 -8.11 -1.53 5.65
CA ASN A 297 -8.67 -2.82 6.04
C ASN A 297 -7.70 -3.61 6.93
N ASN A 298 -6.38 -3.47 6.76
CA ASN A 298 -5.40 -4.10 7.66
C ASN A 298 -5.53 -3.58 9.09
N LEU A 299 -5.61 -2.25 9.26
CA LEU A 299 -5.75 -1.64 10.59
C LEU A 299 -7.15 -1.83 11.19
N ALA A 300 -8.19 -1.96 10.35
CA ALA A 300 -9.57 -2.12 10.79
C ALA A 300 -9.95 -3.57 11.16
N GLN A 301 -8.99 -4.50 11.24
CA GLN A 301 -9.28 -5.88 11.66
C GLN A 301 -9.70 -5.89 13.13
N VAL A 302 -11.00 -6.02 13.38
CA VAL A 302 -11.56 -6.03 14.74
C VAL A 302 -11.46 -7.42 15.39
N ALA A 303 -11.58 -8.48 14.58
CA ALA A 303 -11.60 -9.87 15.05
C ALA A 303 -10.21 -10.51 15.19
N VAL A 304 -9.22 -9.99 14.47
CA VAL A 304 -7.84 -10.49 14.41
C VAL A 304 -6.90 -9.31 14.59
N GLU A 305 -5.74 -9.51 15.22
CA GLU A 305 -4.74 -8.45 15.32
C GLU A 305 -4.29 -7.98 13.92
N PRO A 306 -4.06 -6.67 13.71
CA PRO A 306 -3.54 -6.17 12.45
C PRO A 306 -2.29 -6.92 12.01
N ASP A 307 -2.16 -7.19 10.70
CA ASP A 307 -0.94 -7.78 10.14
C ASP A 307 0.11 -6.67 10.00
N TRP A 308 0.76 -6.36 11.12
CA TRP A 308 1.76 -5.30 11.25
C TRP A 308 2.91 -5.40 10.22
N PRO A 309 3.53 -6.58 10.00
CA PRO A 309 4.53 -6.71 8.95
C PRO A 309 3.99 -6.33 7.56
N CYS A 310 2.77 -6.74 7.21
CA CYS A 310 2.18 -6.41 5.92
C CYS A 310 1.82 -4.93 5.81
N PHE A 311 1.26 -4.33 6.88
CA PHE A 311 0.99 -2.89 6.94
C PHE A 311 2.27 -2.07 6.69
N LYS A 312 3.37 -2.45 7.36
CA LYS A 312 4.69 -1.83 7.17
C LYS A 312 5.20 -1.93 5.74
N MET A 313 5.00 -3.07 5.08
CA MET A 313 5.44 -3.24 3.69
C MET A 313 4.63 -2.37 2.73
N ASP A 314 3.31 -2.31 2.89
CA ASP A 314 2.46 -1.44 2.07
C ASP A 314 2.77 0.05 2.34
N MET A 315 3.03 0.44 3.59
CA MET A 315 3.46 1.81 3.92
C MET A 315 4.85 2.16 3.39
N ARG A 316 5.80 1.23 3.41
CA ARG A 316 7.11 1.41 2.79
C ARG A 316 7.00 1.64 1.30
N LEU A 317 6.09 0.92 0.61
CA LEU A 317 5.80 1.19 -0.80
C LEU A 317 5.32 2.63 -0.98
N VAL A 318 4.31 3.08 -0.22
CA VAL A 318 3.81 4.47 -0.27
C VAL A 318 4.95 5.48 -0.10
N ILE A 319 5.74 5.32 0.95
CA ILE A 319 6.84 6.23 1.29
C ILE A 319 7.92 6.25 0.20
N ALA A 320 8.23 5.09 -0.40
CA ALA A 320 9.16 4.99 -1.51
C ALA A 320 8.64 5.69 -2.78
N GLN A 321 7.32 5.64 -3.04
CA GLN A 321 6.70 6.38 -4.14
C GLN A 321 6.70 7.89 -3.93
N LEU A 322 6.74 8.36 -2.69
CA LEU A 322 6.85 9.79 -2.37
C LEU A 322 8.29 10.32 -2.44
N SER A 323 9.32 9.47 -2.53
CA SER A 323 10.71 9.90 -2.71
C SER A 323 11.05 10.28 -4.16
N ASP A 324 11.89 11.29 -4.36
CA ASP A 324 12.32 11.75 -5.69
C ASP A 324 13.13 10.72 -6.50
N LYS A 325 13.55 9.63 -5.86
CA LYS A 325 14.32 8.52 -6.45
C LYS A 325 13.45 7.37 -6.96
N THR A 326 12.15 7.60 -7.21
CA THR A 326 11.26 6.53 -7.68
C THR A 326 11.69 6.02 -9.06
N PRO A 327 11.88 4.68 -9.24
CA PRO A 327 12.18 4.10 -10.53
C PRO A 327 11.10 4.38 -11.59
N ALA A 328 11.49 4.47 -12.87
CA ALA A 328 10.57 4.73 -13.97
C ALA A 328 9.38 3.75 -14.02
N ALA A 329 9.62 2.48 -13.69
CA ALA A 329 8.59 1.43 -13.65
C ALA A 329 7.46 1.71 -12.63
N ALA A 330 7.72 2.55 -11.63
CA ALA A 330 6.74 2.96 -10.62
C ALA A 330 6.26 4.41 -10.79
N ALA A 331 6.72 5.11 -11.83
CA ALA A 331 6.38 6.52 -12.07
C ALA A 331 4.86 6.74 -12.21
N LEU A 332 4.14 5.78 -12.79
CA LEU A 332 2.67 5.83 -12.87
C LEU A 332 2.02 5.80 -11.48
N LEU A 333 2.49 4.92 -10.60
CA LEU A 333 1.97 4.84 -9.23
C LEU A 333 2.27 6.12 -8.45
N ARG A 334 3.52 6.63 -8.52
CA ARG A 334 3.91 7.91 -7.93
C ARG A 334 3.03 9.04 -8.43
N LYS A 335 2.86 9.18 -9.75
CA LYS A 335 2.02 10.22 -10.35
C LYS A 335 0.59 10.15 -9.81
N SER A 336 0.01 8.95 -9.78
CA SER A 336 -1.34 8.73 -9.26
C SER A 336 -1.44 9.03 -7.76
N LEU A 337 -0.44 8.66 -6.96
CA LEU A 337 -0.41 8.92 -5.52
C LEU A 337 -0.40 10.43 -5.25
N ILE A 338 0.45 11.18 -5.95
CA ILE A 338 0.54 12.65 -5.83
C ILE A 338 -0.73 13.33 -6.34
N SER A 339 -1.33 12.80 -7.41
CA SER A 339 -2.52 13.41 -8.01
C SER A 339 -3.78 13.20 -7.18
N HIS A 340 -3.83 12.15 -6.34
CA HIS A 340 -4.94 11.82 -5.45
C HIS A 340 -4.64 12.24 -4.01
N ASP A 341 -4.38 13.54 -3.83
CA ASP A 341 -3.98 14.11 -2.56
C ASP A 341 -5.07 14.04 -1.48
N ILE A 342 -6.34 14.24 -1.83
CA ILE A 342 -7.46 14.13 -0.87
C ILE A 342 -7.58 12.68 -0.33
N PRO A 343 -7.76 11.64 -1.17
CA PRO A 343 -7.87 10.26 -0.65
C PRO A 343 -6.59 9.80 0.06
N PHE A 344 -5.43 10.31 -0.33
CA PHE A 344 -4.17 10.05 0.36
C PHE A 344 -4.21 10.58 1.80
N VAL A 345 -4.50 11.87 1.98
CA VAL A 345 -4.55 12.51 3.30
C VAL A 345 -5.59 11.84 4.18
N GLU A 346 -6.79 11.59 3.66
CA GLU A 346 -7.85 10.86 4.37
C GLU A 346 -7.36 9.49 4.84
N THR A 347 -6.70 8.73 3.96
CA THR A 347 -6.19 7.39 4.31
C THR A 347 -5.11 7.43 5.39
N MET A 348 -4.20 8.40 5.34
CA MET A 348 -3.17 8.55 6.38
C MET A 348 -3.77 8.99 7.72
N VAL A 349 -4.77 9.88 7.70
CA VAL A 349 -5.48 10.32 8.91
C VAL A 349 -6.30 9.17 9.50
N ASP A 350 -7.02 8.41 8.68
CA ASP A 350 -7.76 7.22 9.12
C ASP A 350 -6.81 6.20 9.77
N ALA A 351 -5.63 5.96 9.17
CA ALA A 351 -4.62 5.10 9.76
C ALA A 351 -4.15 5.60 11.15
N LEU A 352 -3.93 6.91 11.31
CA LEU A 352 -3.59 7.51 12.61
C LEU A 352 -4.72 7.38 13.62
N ILE A 353 -5.98 7.53 13.20
CA ILE A 353 -7.15 7.34 14.07
C ILE A 353 -7.17 5.90 14.57
N LEU A 354 -7.08 4.91 13.68
CA LEU A 354 -7.10 3.49 14.04
C LEU A 354 -5.95 3.14 14.99
N LEU A 355 -4.74 3.62 14.72
CA LEU A 355 -3.56 3.40 15.57
C LEU A 355 -3.70 4.03 16.97
N LEU A 356 -4.24 5.27 17.08
CA LEU A 356 -4.28 6.02 18.33
C LEU A 356 -5.56 5.84 19.15
N CYS A 357 -6.67 5.49 18.51
CA CYS A 357 -8.00 5.43 19.15
C CYS A 357 -8.46 4.00 19.44
N ASP A 358 -8.10 3.04 18.59
CA ASP A 358 -8.61 1.67 18.70
C ASP A 358 -7.58 0.68 19.27
N GLY A 359 -6.35 1.15 19.54
CA GLY A 359 -5.28 0.35 20.12
C GLY A 359 -5.61 -0.18 21.51
N LYS A 360 -5.60 -1.51 21.67
CA LYS A 360 -5.67 -2.17 22.98
C LYS A 360 -4.43 -1.79 23.82
N PRO A 361 -4.53 -1.67 25.16
CA PRO A 361 -3.41 -1.23 26.01
C PRO A 361 -2.13 -2.06 25.89
N GLN A 362 -2.27 -3.33 25.50
CA GLN A 362 -1.18 -4.31 25.39
C GLN A 362 -0.34 -4.15 24.12
N GLN A 363 -0.81 -3.38 23.12
CA GLN A 363 -0.15 -3.21 21.81
C GLN A 363 0.63 -1.90 21.69
N ARG A 364 0.85 -1.17 22.79
CA ARG A 364 1.36 0.22 22.76
C ARG A 364 2.77 0.37 22.20
N GLU A 365 3.68 -0.58 22.45
CA GLU A 365 5.06 -0.53 21.94
C GLU A 365 5.07 -0.65 20.41
N GLU A 366 4.34 -1.61 19.86
CA GLU A 366 4.20 -1.81 18.41
C GLU A 366 3.55 -0.58 17.75
N VAL A 367 2.47 -0.05 18.33
CA VAL A 367 1.77 1.12 17.81
C VAL A 367 2.73 2.30 17.61
N SER A 368 3.65 2.56 18.54
CA SER A 368 4.61 3.67 18.40
C SER A 368 5.49 3.52 17.15
N GLU A 369 6.00 2.31 16.90
CA GLU A 369 6.79 2.02 15.70
C GLU A 369 5.96 2.27 14.42
N PHE A 370 4.67 1.94 14.41
CA PHE A 370 3.83 2.09 13.21
C PHE A 370 3.31 3.51 13.00
N LEU A 371 3.20 4.34 14.04
CA LEU A 371 2.74 5.73 13.93
C LEU A 371 3.64 6.59 13.03
N GLN A 372 4.94 6.29 12.95
CA GLN A 372 5.86 7.07 12.13
C GLN A 372 5.51 6.98 10.63
N PHE A 373 4.98 5.84 10.17
CA PHE A 373 4.73 5.64 8.74
C PHE A 373 3.70 6.62 8.15
N PRO A 374 2.48 6.75 8.69
CA PRO A 374 1.53 7.74 8.17
C PRO A 374 2.03 9.17 8.35
N LEU A 375 2.76 9.47 9.43
CA LEU A 375 3.35 10.81 9.62
C LEU A 375 4.42 11.15 8.58
N ILE A 376 5.33 10.21 8.28
CA ILE A 376 6.32 10.35 7.20
C ILE A 376 5.60 10.51 5.85
N GLY A 377 4.56 9.72 5.60
CA GLY A 377 3.74 9.82 4.40
C GLY A 377 3.15 11.22 4.22
N ILE A 378 2.47 11.74 5.25
CA ILE A 378 1.88 13.08 5.25
C ILE A 378 2.98 14.14 5.07
N ALA A 379 4.08 14.05 5.81
CA ALA A 379 5.16 15.04 5.75
C ALA A 379 5.77 15.11 4.35
N ARG A 380 6.09 13.96 3.76
CA ARG A 380 6.63 13.88 2.40
C ARG A 380 5.66 14.45 1.39
N HIS A 381 4.39 14.05 1.46
CA HIS A 381 3.36 14.55 0.56
C HIS A 381 3.17 16.06 0.67
N LEU A 382 3.22 16.62 1.89
CA LEU A 382 3.16 18.06 2.10
C LEU A 382 4.36 18.79 1.52
N THR A 383 5.55 18.22 1.55
CA THR A 383 6.77 18.84 0.99
C THR A 383 6.89 18.73 -0.52
N MET A 384 5.95 18.06 -1.20
CA MET A 384 5.95 17.97 -2.66
C MET A 384 5.50 19.30 -3.26
N THR A 385 6.34 19.86 -4.12
CA THR A 385 6.22 21.23 -4.62
C THR A 385 4.87 21.51 -5.27
N GLY A 386 4.28 22.66 -4.92
CA GLY A 386 3.08 23.22 -5.56
C GLY A 386 1.73 22.75 -5.01
N ARG A 387 1.70 21.89 -3.98
CA ARG A 387 0.44 21.39 -3.37
C ARG A 387 0.37 21.51 -1.84
N GLU A 388 1.37 22.12 -1.23
CA GLU A 388 1.50 22.27 0.23
C GLU A 388 0.24 22.87 0.86
N TYR A 389 -0.27 23.98 0.30
CA TYR A 389 -1.47 24.66 0.80
C TYR A 389 -2.71 23.78 0.72
N HIS A 390 -2.94 23.09 -0.40
CA HIS A 390 -4.13 22.28 -0.59
C HIS A 390 -4.16 21.13 0.43
N CYS A 391 -3.05 20.39 0.54
CA CYS A 391 -2.90 19.28 1.48
C CYS A 391 -2.99 19.76 2.94
N ALA A 392 -2.33 20.87 3.29
CA ALA A 392 -2.42 21.45 4.62
C ALA A 392 -3.86 21.89 4.95
N SER A 393 -4.62 22.34 3.95
CA SER A 393 -6.00 22.77 4.17
C SER A 393 -6.89 21.58 4.50
N GLN A 394 -6.73 20.46 3.78
CA GLN A 394 -7.42 19.20 4.05
C GLN A 394 -7.14 18.71 5.49
N LEU A 395 -5.86 18.64 5.86
CA LEU A 395 -5.42 18.25 7.20
C LEU A 395 -6.01 19.14 8.30
N ASN A 396 -6.07 20.44 8.06
CA ASN A 396 -6.55 21.40 9.04
C ASN A 396 -8.08 21.40 9.21
N HIS A 397 -8.85 20.81 8.30
CA HIS A 397 -10.27 20.55 8.53
C HIS A 397 -10.51 19.23 9.29
N GLY A 398 -9.49 18.38 9.41
CA GLY A 398 -9.55 17.08 10.09
C GLY A 398 -9.10 17.10 11.55
N THR A 399 -8.85 15.90 12.07
CA THR A 399 -8.49 15.65 13.48
C THR A 399 -6.98 15.58 13.73
N ILE A 400 -6.14 15.87 12.72
CA ILE A 400 -4.69 15.60 12.76
C ILE A 400 -3.99 16.24 13.96
N ILE A 401 -4.36 17.45 14.36
CA ILE A 401 -3.71 18.16 15.49
C ILE A 401 -4.04 17.49 16.81
N ALA A 402 -5.31 17.11 17.00
CA ALA A 402 -5.73 16.34 18.16
C ALA A 402 -5.05 14.97 18.20
N LEU A 403 -4.86 14.32 17.04
CA LEU A 403 -4.13 13.05 16.92
C LEU A 403 -2.65 13.21 17.26
N LEU A 404 -1.98 14.25 16.74
CA LEU A 404 -0.57 14.53 17.04
C LEU A 404 -0.37 14.78 18.54
N ALA A 405 -1.24 15.56 19.16
CA ALA A 405 -1.17 15.84 20.58
C ALA A 405 -1.50 14.62 21.45
N LYS A 406 -2.52 13.83 21.08
CA LYS A 406 -2.80 12.55 21.72
C LYS A 406 -1.60 11.62 21.62
N GLY A 407 -0.99 11.55 20.43
CA GLY A 407 0.24 10.81 20.16
C GLY A 407 1.39 11.24 21.07
N SER A 408 1.60 12.54 21.27
CA SER A 408 2.63 13.05 22.20
C SER A 408 2.36 12.62 23.65
N ILE A 409 1.10 12.62 24.10
CA ILE A 409 0.72 12.25 25.47
C ILE A 409 0.82 10.74 25.71
N THR A 410 0.61 9.92 24.68
CA THR A 410 0.67 8.46 24.79
C THR A 410 2.09 7.89 24.80
N ARG A 411 3.11 8.68 24.43
CA ARG A 411 4.51 8.24 24.31
C ARG A 411 5.23 8.17 25.64
N GLU A 412 6.20 7.27 25.74
CA GLU A 412 7.11 7.24 26.87
C GLU A 412 8.20 8.34 26.76
N PRO A 413 8.61 8.95 27.88
CA PRO A 413 9.54 10.09 27.96
C PRO A 413 10.95 9.90 27.36
N ASN A 414 11.30 8.76 26.73
CA ASN A 414 12.63 8.53 26.16
C ASN A 414 12.70 7.61 24.92
N GLN A 415 11.57 7.07 24.42
CA GLN A 415 11.64 6.00 23.41
C GLN A 415 11.41 6.45 21.95
N ASP A 416 10.87 7.66 21.71
CA ASP A 416 10.34 8.05 20.39
C ASP A 416 10.79 9.45 19.88
N GLU A 417 12.10 9.72 19.88
CA GLU A 417 12.66 10.99 19.38
C GLU A 417 12.34 11.26 17.90
N GLU A 418 12.38 10.21 17.06
CA GLU A 418 12.06 10.31 15.62
C GLU A 418 10.61 10.74 15.43
N LEU A 419 9.69 10.13 16.17
CA LEU A 419 8.27 10.44 16.09
C LEU A 419 7.97 11.85 16.60
N ALA A 420 8.69 12.34 17.62
CA ALA A 420 8.58 13.72 18.08
C ALA A 420 9.07 14.70 17.00
N THR A 421 10.22 14.40 16.41
CA THR A 421 10.78 15.17 15.29
C THR A 421 9.81 15.26 14.11
N LEU A 422 9.17 14.14 13.73
CA LEU A 422 8.18 14.09 12.66
C LEU A 422 6.92 14.89 12.98
N SER A 423 6.36 14.72 14.19
CA SER A 423 5.23 15.53 14.66
C SER A 423 5.57 17.03 14.57
N ASN A 424 6.77 17.42 15.02
CA ASN A 424 7.22 18.80 15.02
C ASN A 424 7.38 19.37 13.61
N GLN A 425 7.92 18.59 12.68
CA GLN A 425 8.00 18.97 11.27
C GLN A 425 6.61 19.23 10.70
N LEU A 426 5.65 18.35 10.96
CA LEU A 426 4.26 18.50 10.51
C LEU A 426 3.58 19.75 11.09
N LEU A 427 3.69 19.97 12.41
CA LEU A 427 3.12 21.16 13.06
C LEU A 427 3.75 22.45 12.51
N LYS A 428 5.06 22.47 12.23
CA LYS A 428 5.74 23.61 11.58
C LYS A 428 5.21 23.85 10.17
N ILE A 429 5.01 22.80 9.37
CA ILE A 429 4.46 22.92 8.01
C ILE A 429 3.03 23.47 8.07
N ILE A 430 2.15 22.87 8.89
CA ILE A 430 0.76 23.32 9.06
C ILE A 430 0.73 24.76 9.58
N GLY A 431 1.57 25.08 10.57
CA GLY A 431 1.68 26.39 11.19
C GLY A 431 2.08 27.51 10.23
N ARG A 432 2.80 27.23 9.13
CA ARG A 432 3.11 28.25 8.10
C ARG A 432 1.84 28.84 7.45
N PHE A 433 0.77 28.05 7.39
CA PHE A 433 -0.51 28.47 6.80
C PHE A 433 -1.46 29.14 7.82
N SER A 434 -1.06 29.27 9.09
CA SER A 434 -1.88 29.92 10.14
C SER A 434 -2.18 31.40 9.86
N ILE A 435 -1.43 32.05 8.97
CA ILE A 435 -1.69 33.42 8.52
C ILE A 435 -3.00 33.56 7.73
N TYR A 436 -3.46 32.49 7.09
CA TYR A 436 -4.66 32.52 6.27
C TYR A 436 -5.91 32.39 7.15
N LYS A 437 -6.91 33.25 6.90
CA LYS A 437 -8.11 33.37 7.74
C LYS A 437 -8.88 32.07 7.95
N THR A 438 -9.08 31.33 6.86
CA THR A 438 -9.79 30.06 6.84
C THR A 438 -9.03 29.01 7.63
N PHE A 439 -7.71 28.92 7.41
CA PHE A 439 -6.83 28.05 8.16
C PHE A 439 -6.82 28.36 9.64
N PHE A 440 -6.61 29.62 10.00
CA PHE A 440 -6.58 30.05 11.39
C PHE A 440 -7.83 29.62 12.16
N ARG A 441 -9.02 29.81 11.57
CA ARG A 441 -10.29 29.43 12.21
C ARG A 441 -10.41 27.92 12.42
N ALA A 442 -10.06 27.13 11.41
CA ALA A 442 -10.09 25.67 11.53
C ALA A 442 -9.05 25.16 12.54
N LEU A 443 -7.86 25.77 12.55
CA LEU A 443 -6.78 25.50 13.49
C LEU A 443 -7.22 25.79 14.94
N GLN A 444 -7.84 26.95 15.17
CA GLN A 444 -8.39 27.32 16.47
C GLN A 444 -9.44 26.30 16.96
N LYS A 445 -10.36 25.88 16.07
CA LYS A 445 -11.38 24.87 16.40
C LYS A 445 -10.76 23.53 16.81
N ASN A 446 -9.70 23.10 16.12
CA ASN A 446 -9.05 21.81 16.37
C ASN A 446 -8.14 21.80 17.60
N ILE A 447 -7.58 22.95 17.98
CA ILE A 447 -6.72 23.06 19.17
C ILE A 447 -7.54 23.13 20.47
N SER A 448 -8.77 23.65 20.43
CA SER A 448 -9.60 23.80 21.64
C SER A 448 -9.75 22.50 22.46
N PRO A 449 -10.10 21.33 21.86
CA PRO A 449 -10.14 20.06 22.60
C PRO A 449 -8.79 19.65 23.18
N THR A 450 -7.70 19.98 22.48
CA THR A 450 -6.34 19.61 22.86
C THR A 450 -5.82 20.39 24.07
N ARG A 451 -6.26 21.64 24.27
CA ARG A 451 -5.84 22.47 25.43
C ARG A 451 -6.09 21.77 26.76
N HIS A 452 -7.25 21.11 26.90
CA HIS A 452 -7.57 20.35 28.10
C HIS A 452 -6.62 19.17 28.29
N MET A 453 -6.29 18.44 27.21
CA MET A 453 -5.38 17.30 27.27
C MET A 453 -3.97 17.72 27.72
N ILE A 454 -3.45 18.84 27.23
CA ILE A 454 -2.12 19.34 27.56
C ILE A 454 -2.06 19.85 29.01
N SER A 455 -3.12 20.52 29.48
CA SER A 455 -3.16 21.08 30.85
C SER A 455 -3.09 20.02 31.96
N LEU A 456 -3.41 18.76 31.66
CA LEU A 456 -3.46 17.66 32.64
C LEU A 456 -2.10 17.01 32.92
N LYS A 457 -1.08 17.25 32.09
CA LYS A 457 0.28 16.71 32.28
C LYS A 457 1.33 17.72 31.80
N PRO A 458 1.73 18.70 32.62
CA PRO A 458 2.86 19.55 32.27
C PRO A 458 4.16 18.72 32.34
N GLN A 459 4.61 18.15 31.22
CA GLN A 459 5.97 17.63 31.11
C GLN A 459 6.88 18.71 30.53
N GLU A 460 7.82 19.19 31.35
CA GLU A 460 8.62 20.41 31.15
C GLU A 460 9.47 20.48 29.86
N SER A 461 9.54 19.42 29.04
CA SER A 461 10.35 19.42 27.81
C SER A 461 9.66 18.92 26.53
N ARG A 462 8.48 18.29 26.60
CA ARG A 462 7.90 17.53 25.46
C ARG A 462 6.62 18.09 24.86
N ASP A 463 5.94 18.96 25.60
CA ASP A 463 4.71 19.60 25.12
C ASP A 463 4.98 20.93 24.38
N SER A 464 6.24 21.35 24.30
CA SER A 464 6.65 22.69 23.87
C SER A 464 6.13 23.07 22.49
N GLU A 465 5.88 22.11 21.61
CA GLU A 465 5.55 22.32 20.21
C GLU A 465 4.05 22.37 19.93
N VAL A 466 3.27 21.55 20.63
CA VAL A 466 1.81 21.74 20.64
C VAL A 466 1.49 23.03 21.40
N PHE A 467 2.21 23.33 22.49
CA PHE A 467 2.15 24.63 23.14
C PHE A 467 2.58 25.76 22.21
N TRP A 468 3.64 25.61 21.41
CA TRP A 468 4.04 26.61 20.42
C TRP A 468 2.94 26.87 19.40
N LEU A 469 2.26 25.82 18.91
CA LEU A 469 1.16 25.99 17.98
C LEU A 469 -0.05 26.66 18.65
N VAL A 470 -0.36 26.31 19.90
CA VAL A 470 -1.40 26.95 20.72
C VAL A 470 -1.09 28.43 20.92
N ASP A 471 0.13 28.75 21.37
CA ASP A 471 0.59 30.11 21.63
C ASP A 471 0.59 30.94 20.34
N ARG A 472 1.09 30.38 19.24
CA ARG A 472 1.02 31.02 17.91
C ARG A 472 -0.42 31.34 17.52
N VAL A 473 -1.36 30.43 17.77
CA VAL A 473 -2.78 30.66 17.49
C VAL A 473 -3.37 31.73 18.40
N ASP A 474 -2.98 31.76 19.67
CA ASP A 474 -3.40 32.82 20.60
C ASP A 474 -2.83 34.19 20.22
N GLN A 475 -1.59 34.25 19.76
CA GLN A 475 -0.97 35.48 19.23
C GLN A 475 -1.76 36.00 18.02
N TRP A 476 -2.07 35.15 17.05
CA TRP A 476 -2.89 35.53 15.88
C TRP A 476 -4.32 35.92 16.26
N ALA A 477 -4.92 35.27 17.27
CA ALA A 477 -6.23 35.66 17.80
C ALA A 477 -6.20 37.08 18.38
N LYS A 478 -5.16 37.41 19.16
CA LYS A 478 -4.95 38.74 19.74
C LYS A 478 -4.78 39.80 18.65
N ILE A 479 -3.90 39.56 17.67
CA ILE A 479 -3.67 40.48 16.54
C ILE A 479 -4.99 40.79 15.81
N ARG A 480 -5.81 39.76 15.57
CA ARG A 480 -7.15 39.92 14.98
C ARG A 480 -8.14 40.70 15.82
N GLY A 481 -8.08 40.53 17.14
CA GLY A 481 -8.95 41.24 18.08
C GLY A 481 -8.58 42.72 18.19
N THR A 482 -7.30 43.06 17.99
CA THR A 482 -6.79 44.43 18.09
C THR A 482 -6.91 45.24 16.79
N GLU A 483 -6.88 44.61 15.61
CA GLU A 483 -6.93 45.32 14.33
C GLU A 483 -8.33 45.31 13.70
N ARG A 484 -9.01 46.46 13.74
CA ARG A 484 -10.09 46.77 12.81
C ARG A 484 -9.46 47.04 11.43
N TYR A 485 -9.62 46.10 10.49
CA TYR A 485 -9.26 46.21 9.07
C TYR A 485 -7.77 46.12 8.71
N LEU A 486 -7.27 44.90 8.53
CA LEU A 486 -6.40 44.56 7.40
C LEU A 486 -6.86 43.20 6.87
N ALA A 487 -7.79 43.24 5.92
CA ALA A 487 -8.17 42.05 5.17
C ALA A 487 -6.99 41.65 4.29
N LEU A 488 -6.18 40.70 4.76
CA LEU A 488 -5.26 39.92 3.93
C LEU A 488 -6.04 38.91 3.06
N ASP A 489 -7.12 39.36 2.39
CA ASP A 489 -7.76 38.63 1.30
C ASP A 489 -7.08 39.11 0.01
N CYS A 490 -5.95 38.48 -0.33
CA CYS A 490 -5.51 38.51 -1.72
C CYS A 490 -6.46 37.61 -2.52
N CYS A 491 -7.19 38.24 -3.45
CA CYS A 491 -8.01 37.65 -4.53
C CYS A 491 -9.47 37.30 -4.19
N ASN A 492 -10.37 38.28 -4.28
CA ASN A 492 -11.61 38.16 -5.06
C ASN A 492 -12.33 39.50 -5.20
N THR A 493 -11.92 40.33 -6.15
CA THR A 493 -12.77 41.40 -6.68
C THR A 493 -13.29 40.96 -8.04
N GLN A 494 -14.45 40.31 -8.04
CA GLN A 494 -15.34 40.41 -9.21
C GLN A 494 -15.69 41.88 -9.37
N VAL A 495 -15.10 42.51 -10.38
CA VAL A 495 -15.46 43.86 -10.83
C VAL A 495 -16.86 43.78 -11.47
N ARG A 496 -17.89 44.09 -10.69
CA ARG A 496 -19.16 44.61 -11.21
C ARG A 496 -19.09 46.14 -11.12
N GLY A 497 -19.11 46.82 -12.27
CA GLY A 497 -19.27 48.28 -12.29
C GLY A 497 -18.94 48.94 -13.62
N LEU A 498 -19.94 49.01 -14.50
CA LEU A 498 -20.32 50.13 -15.38
C LEU A 498 -19.25 51.17 -15.85
N ASN A 499 -19.14 51.26 -17.18
CA ASN A 499 -18.98 52.46 -18.02
C ASN A 499 -17.89 53.50 -17.68
N SER A 500 -16.74 53.42 -18.35
CA SER A 500 -16.15 54.55 -19.12
C SER A 500 -14.88 54.13 -19.88
N ALA A 501 -14.86 54.49 -21.18
CA ALA A 501 -13.78 54.62 -22.18
C ALA A 501 -12.51 53.72 -22.20
N PRO A 502 -12.03 53.30 -23.40
CA PRO A 502 -10.88 52.41 -23.53
C PRO A 502 -9.56 53.18 -23.47
N VAL A 503 -8.73 52.93 -22.45
CA VAL A 503 -7.29 53.25 -22.49
C VAL A 503 -6.56 51.96 -22.85
N ARG A 504 -5.97 51.93 -24.06
CA ARG A 504 -5.05 50.89 -24.50
C ARG A 504 -3.71 51.07 -23.76
N GLY A 505 -3.38 50.12 -22.90
CA GLY A 505 -2.06 49.94 -22.30
C GLY A 505 -1.82 48.44 -22.03
N PRO A 506 -0.59 47.95 -22.17
CA PRO A 506 -0.32 46.51 -22.27
C PRO A 506 -0.57 45.77 -20.95
N HIS A 507 -1.24 44.62 -21.06
CA HIS A 507 -1.40 43.66 -19.99
C HIS A 507 -0.04 43.17 -19.48
N LEU A 508 0.37 43.62 -18.30
CA LEU A 508 1.35 42.93 -17.45
C LEU A 508 0.57 41.97 -16.55
N CYS A 509 0.65 40.68 -16.87
CA CYS A 509 0.22 39.60 -16.00
C CYS A 509 0.94 39.69 -14.65
N CYS A 510 0.19 39.49 -13.57
CA CYS A 510 0.70 39.37 -12.21
C CYS A 510 1.63 38.16 -12.07
N SER A 511 2.92 38.34 -12.29
CA SER A 511 3.96 37.55 -11.65
C SER A 511 4.16 38.10 -10.24
N ALA A 512 3.76 37.34 -9.22
CA ALA A 512 4.04 37.67 -7.83
C ALA A 512 5.57 37.72 -7.63
N PRO A 513 6.14 38.77 -7.04
CA PRO A 513 7.55 38.79 -6.68
C PRO A 513 7.75 37.88 -5.46
N SER A 514 8.71 36.97 -5.58
CA SER A 514 9.20 36.07 -4.53
C SER A 514 9.64 36.78 -3.24
N GLY A 515 9.76 38.11 -3.23
CA GLY A 515 10.27 38.89 -2.10
C GLY A 515 9.28 39.19 -0.95
N ILE A 516 7.97 39.00 -1.11
CA ILE A 516 7.01 39.26 -0.01
C ILE A 516 7.05 38.15 1.05
N MET A 517 7.46 36.92 0.68
CA MET A 517 7.64 35.86 1.68
C MET A 517 8.82 36.17 2.61
N ASP A 518 9.93 36.72 2.11
CA ASP A 518 11.13 36.96 2.92
C ASP A 518 10.92 38.00 4.03
N ILE A 519 10.02 38.97 3.83
CA ILE A 519 9.73 40.02 4.82
C ILE A 519 8.93 39.47 6.02
N VAL A 520 8.13 38.41 5.83
CA VAL A 520 7.37 37.77 6.92
C VAL A 520 8.20 36.69 7.63
N PHE A 521 9.26 36.16 7.00
CA PHE A 521 10.13 35.13 7.58
C PHE A 521 11.26 35.67 8.47
N ALA A 522 11.44 37.00 8.58
CA ALA A 522 12.44 37.62 9.47
C ALA A 522 12.12 37.52 10.98
N PHE A 523 10.99 36.91 11.37
CA PHE A 523 10.61 36.69 12.77
C PHE A 523 10.72 35.21 13.16
N ALA A 524 11.95 34.71 13.28
CA ALA A 524 12.25 33.46 13.98
C ALA A 524 12.84 33.77 15.37
N PRO A 525 12.42 33.10 16.46
CA PRO A 525 12.95 33.36 17.80
C PRO A 525 14.35 32.74 17.91
N GLY A 526 15.36 33.56 18.24
CA GLY A 526 16.74 33.10 18.46
C GLY A 526 17.81 34.18 18.52
N ALA A 527 17.56 35.40 18.05
CA ALA A 527 18.47 36.52 18.23
C ALA A 527 18.09 37.31 19.49
N GLY A 528 18.90 37.19 20.55
CA GLY A 528 18.75 38.01 21.74
C GLY A 528 18.80 39.50 21.37
N TRP A 529 17.82 40.27 21.88
CA TRP A 529 17.90 41.72 21.99
C TRP A 529 18.11 42.06 23.47
N PRO A 530 19.14 42.86 23.77
CA PRO A 530 18.84 44.25 24.10
C PRO A 530 19.88 45.22 23.49
N ASP A 531 19.42 46.17 22.68
CA ASP A 531 19.93 47.57 22.63
C ASP A 531 19.51 48.37 21.38
N THR A 532 18.96 47.73 20.34
CA THR A 532 18.65 48.44 19.08
C THR A 532 17.34 49.24 19.12
N ALA A 533 16.44 48.97 20.08
CA ALA A 533 15.19 49.72 20.26
C ALA A 533 15.39 51.17 20.71
N ALA A 534 16.51 51.50 21.36
CA ALA A 534 16.74 52.82 21.95
C ALA A 534 17.31 53.86 20.97
N LYS A 535 17.75 53.46 19.77
CA LYS A 535 18.38 54.38 18.79
C LYS A 535 17.45 54.87 17.67
N LEU A 536 16.31 54.22 17.44
CA LEU A 536 15.38 54.60 16.35
C LEU A 536 14.28 55.59 16.76
N ALA A 537 14.15 55.91 18.05
CA ALA A 537 13.16 56.89 18.53
C ALA A 537 13.71 58.33 18.71
N ARG A 538 14.97 58.61 18.33
CA ARG A 538 15.62 59.92 18.58
C ARG A 538 16.02 60.75 17.35
N LYS A 539 15.60 60.40 16.13
CA LYS A 539 15.77 61.30 14.97
C LYS A 539 14.44 61.59 14.29
N GLY A 540 13.65 62.41 14.96
CA GLY A 540 12.68 63.26 14.29
C GLY A 540 13.37 64.47 13.65
N THR A 541 12.74 64.91 12.56
CA THR A 541 12.69 66.30 12.04
C THR A 541 13.94 66.91 11.40
N GLY A 542 13.72 67.38 10.16
CA GLY A 542 14.42 68.51 9.58
C GLY A 542 15.09 68.21 8.24
N LEU A 543 14.47 68.63 7.14
CA LEU A 543 15.13 69.52 6.17
C LEU A 543 14.17 69.98 5.06
N THR A 544 13.99 71.29 5.05
CA THR A 544 13.46 72.16 4.01
C THR A 544 14.43 72.30 2.83
N SER A 545 13.87 72.33 1.61
CA SER A 545 14.11 73.27 0.49
C SER A 545 15.54 73.74 0.11
N THR A 546 15.84 73.58 -1.20
CA THR A 546 16.73 74.29 -2.18
C THR A 546 17.71 73.30 -2.85
N VAL A 547 17.84 73.20 -4.18
CA VAL A 547 17.50 74.03 -5.37
C VAL A 547 16.61 73.26 -6.33
#